data_AF-A0A9Q3XSZ5-F1
#
_entry.id   AF-A0A9Q3XSZ5-F1
#
_cell.length_a   1.000
_cell.length_b   1.000
_cell.length_c   1.000
_cell.angle_alpha   90.00
_cell.angle_beta   90.00
_cell.angle_gamma   90.00
#
_symmetry.space_group_name_H-M   'P 1'
#
loop_
_entity.id
_entity.type
_entity.pdbx_description
1 polymer ?
#
loop_
_entity_poly.entity_id
_entity_poly.type
_entity_poly.pdbx_seq_one_letter_code
_entity_poly.pdbx_strand_id
1 'polypeptide(L)' 'MSDRKITIDPNEFAMGLIKDTKQTDNMTNQTFIKKQLTLYLEAYFLIEDFNRLEVDQIGKMKQQQMLDLFDKMLSGRFTP' A
#
# COMPACT_ATOMS: atom_id res chain seq x y z
N MET A 1 -10.79 26.68 -3.82
CA MET A 1 -9.66 25.74 -3.96
C MET A 1 -10.22 24.37 -3.62
N SER A 2 -10.36 23.49 -4.61
CA SER A 2 -11.01 22.19 -4.39
C SER A 2 -10.08 21.30 -3.58
N ASP A 3 -10.51 20.91 -2.38
CA ASP A 3 -9.90 19.84 -1.60
C ASP A 3 -9.92 18.57 -2.44
N ARG A 4 -8.82 18.30 -3.15
CA ARG A 4 -8.70 17.04 -3.90
C ARG A 4 -8.57 15.97 -2.84
N LYS A 5 -9.54 15.09 -2.68
CA LYS A 5 -9.36 13.89 -1.85
C LYS A 5 -8.37 12.99 -2.57
N ILE A 6 -7.30 12.53 -1.91
CA ILE A 6 -6.48 11.47 -2.49
C ILE A 6 -7.15 10.17 -2.11
N THR A 7 -7.79 9.55 -3.08
CA THR A 7 -8.27 8.18 -2.96
C THR A 7 -7.33 7.31 -3.77
N ILE A 8 -6.73 6.32 -3.11
CA ILE A 8 -5.85 5.34 -3.76
C ILE A 8 -6.72 4.13 -4.09
N ASP A 9 -6.66 3.59 -5.31
CA ASP A 9 -7.34 2.33 -5.62
C ASP A 9 -6.67 1.19 -4.84
N PRO A 10 -7.38 0.51 -3.91
CA PRO A 10 -6.76 -0.50 -3.05
C PRO A 10 -6.23 -1.71 -3.84
N ASN A 11 -6.90 -2.07 -4.93
CA ASN A 11 -6.50 -3.20 -5.77
C ASN A 11 -5.26 -2.87 -6.59
N GLU A 12 -5.19 -1.71 -7.25
CA GLU A 12 -4.00 -1.29 -7.99
C GLU A 12 -2.78 -1.21 -7.08
N PHE A 13 -2.94 -0.69 -5.86
CA PHE A 13 -1.87 -0.64 -4.87
C PHE A 13 -1.41 -2.05 -4.47
N ALA A 14 -2.34 -2.92 -4.05
CA ALA A 14 -2.01 -4.27 -3.60
C ALA A 14 -1.36 -5.11 -4.72
N MET A 15 -1.91 -5.02 -5.94
CA MET A 15 -1.33 -5.67 -7.13
C MET A 15 0.07 -5.14 -7.44
N GLY A 16 0.29 -3.83 -7.29
CA GLY A 16 1.60 -3.21 -7.47
C GLY A 16 2.68 -3.78 -6.55
N LEU A 17 2.33 -4.15 -5.32
CA LEU A 17 3.26 -4.75 -4.36
C LEU A 17 3.57 -6.21 -4.67
N ILE A 18 2.60 -6.98 -5.15
CA ILE A 18 2.79 -8.43 -5.36
C ILE A 18 3.36 -8.77 -6.74
N LYS A 19 3.17 -7.92 -7.76
CA LYS A 19 3.47 -8.26 -9.18
C LYS A 19 4.90 -8.70 -9.44
N ASP A 20 5.87 -8.15 -8.71
CA ASP A 20 7.30 -8.38 -8.92
C ASP A 20 7.89 -9.39 -7.91
N THR A 21 7.04 -10.04 -7.10
CA THR A 21 7.53 -10.97 -6.09
C THR A 21 7.97 -12.27 -6.74
N LYS A 22 9.22 -12.65 -6.50
CA LYS A 22 9.80 -13.89 -6.99
C LYS A 22 9.67 -15.00 -5.96
N GLN A 23 9.33 -16.19 -6.44
CA GLN A 23 9.44 -17.41 -5.66
C GLN A 23 10.92 -17.71 -5.42
N THR A 24 11.28 -18.12 -4.20
CA THR A 24 12.63 -18.59 -3.88
C THR A 24 12.74 -20.09 -4.11
N ASP A 25 13.93 -20.58 -4.47
CA ASP A 25 14.18 -21.96 -4.92
C ASP A 25 13.74 -23.06 -3.92
N ASN A 26 13.63 -22.71 -2.63
CA ASN A 26 13.24 -23.64 -1.56
C ASN A 26 11.77 -23.52 -1.13
N MET A 27 10.94 -22.75 -1.85
CA MET A 27 9.53 -22.53 -1.49
C MET A 27 8.59 -23.37 -2.36
N THR A 28 7.64 -24.07 -1.73
CA THR A 28 6.57 -24.74 -2.46
C THR A 28 5.59 -23.72 -3.05
N ASN A 29 4.95 -24.05 -4.17
CA ASN A 29 3.94 -23.19 -4.80
C ASN A 29 2.81 -22.83 -3.82
N GLN A 30 2.38 -23.78 -2.99
CA GLN A 30 1.34 -23.53 -1.98
C GLN A 30 1.78 -22.47 -0.96
N THR A 31 3.01 -22.54 -0.46
CA THR A 31 3.54 -21.54 0.48
C THR A 31 3.69 -20.19 -0.21
N PHE A 32 4.17 -20.17 -1.45
CA PHE A 32 4.33 -18.96 -2.24
C PHE A 32 2.98 -18.25 -2.46
N ILE A 33 1.97 -18.97 -2.96
CA ILE A 33 0.64 -18.45 -3.21
C ILE A 33 0.00 -17.91 -1.92
N LYS A 34 0.14 -18.64 -0.80
CA LYS A 34 -0.38 -18.18 0.50
C LYS A 34 0.26 -16.85 0.92
N LYS A 35 1.58 -16.70 0.78
CA LYS A 35 2.28 -15.45 1.10
C LYS A 35 1.83 -14.29 0.21
N GLN A 36 1.68 -14.52 -1.09
CA GLN A 36 1.19 -13.50 -2.02
C GLN A 36 -0.24 -13.07 -1.68
N LEU A 37 -1.12 -14.03 -1.37
CA LEU A 37 -2.49 -13.75 -0.99
C LEU A 37 -2.56 -12.98 0.33
N THR A 38 -1.77 -13.35 1.33
CA THR A 38 -1.68 -12.62 2.60
C THR A 38 -1.25 -11.18 2.37
N LEU A 39 -0.15 -10.96 1.64
CA LEU A 39 0.36 -9.62 1.37
C LEU A 39 -0.63 -8.76 0.58
N TYR A 40 -1.31 -9.35 -0.40
CA TYR A 40 -2.37 -8.67 -1.16
C TYR A 40 -3.50 -8.18 -0.25
N LEU A 41 -4.03 -9.07 0.60
CA LEU A 41 -5.16 -8.73 1.47
C LEU A 41 -4.77 -7.69 2.51
N GLU A 42 -3.59 -7.82 3.11
CA GLU A 42 -3.06 -6.84 4.06
C GLU A 42 -2.91 -5.46 3.42
N ALA A 43 -2.31 -5.39 2.23
CA ALA A 43 -2.14 -4.14 1.50
C ALA A 43 -3.48 -3.50 1.10
N TYR A 44 -4.42 -4.32 0.62
CA TYR A 44 -5.76 -3.87 0.23
C TYR A 44 -6.48 -3.21 1.41
N PHE A 45 -6.60 -3.92 2.54
CA PHE A 45 -7.33 -3.40 3.70
C PHE A 45 -6.62 -2.22 4.37
N LEU A 46 -5.28 -2.19 4.33
CA LEU A 46 -4.52 -1.04 4.82
C LEU A 46 -4.86 0.24 4.04
N ILE A 47 -4.96 0.15 2.72
CA ILE A 47 -5.34 1.30 1.87
C ILE A 47 -6.82 1.63 2.00
N GLU A 48 -7.69 0.65 2.15
CA GLU A 48 -9.10 0.90 2.43
C GLU A 48 -9.28 1.67 3.75
N ASP A 49 -8.61 1.26 4.82
CA ASP A 49 -8.59 1.98 6.09
C ASP A 49 -7.99 3.38 5.96
N PHE A 50 -6.90 3.53 5.19
CA PHE A 50 -6.31 4.83 4.88
C PHE A 50 -7.32 5.76 4.18
N ASN A 51 -7.96 5.29 3.10
CA ASN A 51 -8.95 6.05 2.36
C ASN A 51 -10.14 6.43 3.23
N ARG A 52 -10.55 5.57 4.17
CA ARG A 52 -11.60 5.88 5.15
C ARG A 52 -11.16 6.96 6.13
N LEU A 53 -9.93 6.89 6.64
CA LEU A 53 -9.38 7.86 7.59
C LEU A 53 -9.07 9.22 6.94
N GLU A 54 -8.73 9.28 5.64
CA GLU A 54 -8.64 10.52 4.86
C GLU A 54 -9.97 11.28 4.91
N VAL A 55 -11.11 10.59 4.80
CA VAL A 55 -12.44 11.22 4.85
C VAL A 55 -12.75 11.84 6.22
N ASP A 56 -12.23 11.26 7.31
CA ASP A 56 -12.54 11.67 8.68
C ASP A 56 -11.52 12.63 9.32
N GLN A 57 -10.23 12.61 8.92
CA GLN A 57 -9.16 13.37 9.60
C GLN A 57 -8.45 14.45 8.75
N ILE A 58 -8.71 14.54 7.44
CA ILE A 58 -8.09 15.56 6.56
C ILE A 58 -8.80 16.91 6.59
N GLY A 59 -9.64 17.14 7.61
CA GLY A 59 -9.89 18.50 8.07
C GLY A 59 -8.67 19.17 8.71
N LYS A 60 -7.61 18.43 9.11
CA LYS A 60 -6.57 18.97 10.02
C LYS A 60 -5.10 18.76 9.65
N MET A 61 -4.72 17.80 8.80
CA MET A 61 -3.33 17.65 8.33
C MET A 61 -3.26 17.79 6.81
N LYS A 62 -2.40 18.71 6.34
CA LYS A 62 -2.28 19.04 4.92
C LYS A 62 -1.71 17.84 4.16
N GLN A 63 -2.58 17.20 3.40
CA GLN A 63 -2.37 16.25 2.31
C GLN A 63 -0.93 16.08 1.76
N GLN A 64 -0.24 17.18 1.49
CA GLN A 64 1.15 17.17 1.00
C GLN A 64 2.14 16.46 1.93
N GLN A 65 1.98 16.62 3.25
CA GLN A 65 2.89 16.00 4.24
C GLN A 65 2.74 14.49 4.30
N MET A 66 1.55 13.98 3.96
CA MET A 66 1.22 12.56 3.98
C MET A 66 1.69 11.88 2.69
N LEU A 67 1.51 12.52 1.54
CA LEU A 67 2.12 12.10 0.28
C LEU A 67 3.64 12.01 0.39
N ASP A 68 4.28 13.03 0.97
CA ASP A 68 5.73 13.03 1.19
C ASP A 68 6.18 11.89 2.13
N LEU A 69 5.31 11.44 3.06
CA LEU A 69 5.60 10.32 3.96
C LEU A 69 5.43 8.97 3.25
N PHE A 70 4.40 8.85 2.41
CA PHE A 70 4.15 7.68 1.57
C PHE A 70 5.28 7.48 0.56
N ASP A 71 5.67 8.54 -0.14
CA ASP A 71 6.80 8.52 -1.07
C ASP A 71 8.09 8.09 -0.35
N LYS A 72 8.33 8.58 0.87
CA LYS A 72 9.49 8.14 1.68
C LYS A 72 9.43 6.69 2.13
N MET A 73 8.24 6.14 2.36
CA MET A 73 8.06 4.72 2.68
C MET A 73 8.26 3.84 1.45
N LEU A 74 7.73 4.25 0.30
CA LEU A 74 7.86 3.54 -0.97
C LEU A 74 9.28 3.65 -1.58
N SER A 75 9.99 4.76 -1.34
CA SER A 75 11.35 4.99 -1.85
C SER A 75 12.45 4.27 -1.05
N GLY A 76 12.12 3.45 -0.05
CA GLY A 76 13.05 2.47 0.51
C GLY A 76 14.22 3.03 1.31
N ARG A 77 13.98 3.36 2.59
CA ARG A 77 14.94 2.94 3.64
C ARG A 77 14.76 1.44 3.95
N PHE A 78 14.93 0.65 2.91
CA PHE A 78 15.47 -0.71 2.93
C PHE A 78 16.40 -0.81 1.71
N THR A 79 17.45 0.03 1.72
CA THR A 79 18.69 -0.27 1.01
C THR A 79 19.59 -1.01 2.02
N PRO A 80 20.25 -2.11 1.61
CA PRO A 80 21.03 -2.96 2.52
C PRO A 80 22.20 -2.23 3.19
#